data_AF-A0A0J7NMC6-F1
#
_entry.id   AF-A0A0J7NMC6-F1
#
_cell.length_a   1.000
_cell.length_b   1.000
_cell.length_c   1.000
_cell.angle_alpha   90.00
_cell.angle_beta   90.00
_cell.angle_gamma   90.00
#
_symmetry.space_group_name_H-M   'P 1'
#
loop_
_entity.id
_entity.type
_entity.pdbx_description
1 polymer ?
#
loop_
_entity_poly.entity_id
_entity_poly.type
_entity_poly.pdbx_seq_one_letter_code
_entity_poly.pdbx_strand_id
1 'polypeptide(L)'
;MDKRDENRTEEGNKEKEEDSHEGTINVITCKEDLNPFFEQSDHSINKVHFSEVPQICRDEPCQLGVDEAGRGPVLGPMVYGISYAPLSRKQLLVNLGCADSKSLTEKKRDEIFDDICKHKDSIGWAVEAISPNVIANSMYRRTKVSLNEVSMISATKLIQGAIEAGVNVAEIYVDTVGKPESYQARLKGVFPGVKIVVAKKADATYPIVSAASICAKVSRDHAIRAWRFLEGDSIGTEYGSGYPTDPVTKKWLSANVDGVFGFPQLVRFSWSTSEQILESKALAVEWEETEETETPNVQKILKFFAKSPAKSSNVHTKKHPFFTERCLSNATVL
;
A
#
# COMPACT_ATOMS: atom_id res chain seq x y z
N MET A 1 -45.99 -44.38 53.18
CA MET A 1 -46.67 -45.11 52.09
C MET A 1 -46.82 -44.11 50.97
N ASP A 2 -46.20 -44.23 49.81
CA ASP A 2 -45.50 -45.36 49.21
C ASP A 2 -44.52 -44.78 48.17
N LYS A 3 -43.35 -45.38 48.04
CA LYS A 3 -42.39 -45.09 46.96
C LYS A 3 -42.85 -45.81 45.71
N ARG A 4 -42.76 -45.17 44.54
CA ARG A 4 -42.51 -45.84 43.27
C ARG A 4 -42.04 -44.83 42.22
N ASP A 5 -40.75 -44.93 41.91
CA ASP A 5 -40.12 -44.43 40.70
C ASP A 5 -40.67 -45.16 39.47
N GLU A 6 -40.80 -44.45 38.34
CA GLU A 6 -40.03 -44.70 37.09
C GLU A 6 -40.74 -44.16 35.82
N ASN A 7 -39.97 -43.37 35.07
CA ASN A 7 -39.96 -43.18 33.61
C ASN A 7 -41.17 -42.58 32.86
N ARG A 8 -41.02 -41.35 32.35
CA ARG A 8 -40.69 -41.11 30.92
C ARG A 8 -40.55 -39.62 30.54
N THR A 9 -39.52 -39.37 29.70
CA THR A 9 -39.35 -38.27 28.73
C THR A 9 -39.10 -36.85 29.26
N GLU A 10 -37.82 -36.54 29.50
CA GLU A 10 -37.26 -35.20 29.27
C GLU A 10 -36.55 -35.20 27.92
N GLU A 11 -37.11 -34.45 26.96
CA GLU A 11 -36.42 -34.04 25.73
C GLU A 11 -35.39 -32.94 26.11
N GLY A 12 -34.16 -33.37 26.38
CA GLY A 12 -33.02 -32.48 26.52
C GLY A 12 -32.40 -32.17 25.17
N ASN A 13 -32.51 -30.90 24.75
CA ASN A 13 -31.78 -30.28 23.67
C ASN A 13 -30.28 -30.67 23.73
N LYS A 14 -29.83 -31.48 22.78
CA LYS A 14 -28.40 -31.61 22.44
C LYS A 14 -28.15 -30.74 21.22
N GLU A 15 -27.97 -29.45 21.44
CA GLU A 15 -27.27 -28.61 20.49
C GLU A 15 -25.79 -29.02 20.54
N LYS A 16 -25.32 -29.54 19.40
CA LYS A 16 -23.91 -29.76 19.13
C LYS A 16 -23.29 -28.38 19.00
N GLU A 17 -22.44 -28.00 19.94
CA GLU A 17 -21.44 -26.96 19.73
C GLU A 17 -20.48 -27.47 18.65
N GLU A 18 -20.76 -27.11 17.40
CA GLU A 18 -19.76 -27.11 16.35
C GLU A 18 -18.85 -25.92 16.62
N ASP A 19 -17.72 -26.23 17.26
CA ASP A 19 -16.63 -25.32 17.53
C ASP A 19 -15.93 -24.96 16.20
N SER A 20 -16.48 -23.98 15.49
CA SER A 20 -15.82 -23.35 14.35
C SER A 20 -14.77 -22.36 14.86
N HIS A 21 -13.60 -22.88 15.23
CA HIS A 21 -12.40 -22.07 15.41
C HIS A 21 -11.92 -21.51 14.06
N GLU A 22 -12.60 -20.48 13.53
CA GLU A 22 -12.02 -19.55 12.56
C GLU A 22 -11.17 -18.53 13.33
N GLY A 23 -9.99 -18.99 13.78
CA GLY A 23 -8.98 -18.10 14.35
C GLY A 23 -8.42 -17.21 13.25
N THR A 24 -8.73 -15.91 13.29
CA THR A 24 -8.04 -14.91 12.46
C THR A 24 -6.54 -15.00 12.76
N ILE A 25 -5.73 -15.41 11.78
CA ILE A 25 -4.28 -15.47 11.94
C ILE A 25 -3.77 -14.01 11.91
N ASN A 26 -3.75 -13.39 13.08
CA ASN A 26 -3.20 -12.04 13.28
C ASN A 26 -1.70 -12.07 13.62
N VAL A 27 -1.15 -13.25 13.89
CA VAL A 27 0.24 -13.44 14.32
C VAL A 27 1.00 -14.17 13.22
N ILE A 28 2.14 -13.61 12.82
CA ILE A 28 3.04 -14.19 11.81
C ILE A 28 4.29 -14.66 12.55
N THR A 29 4.50 -15.97 12.59
CA THR A 29 5.63 -16.62 13.27
C THR A 29 6.63 -17.24 12.30
N CYS A 30 6.23 -17.44 11.05
CA CYS A 30 7.08 -17.84 9.93
C CYS A 30 6.44 -17.39 8.60
N LYS A 31 7.10 -17.64 7.47
CA LYS A 31 6.59 -17.26 6.15
C LYS A 31 5.28 -17.97 5.79
N GLU A 32 5.05 -19.18 6.28
CA GLU A 32 3.83 -19.95 5.97
C GLU A 32 2.57 -19.23 6.45
N ASP A 33 2.67 -18.41 7.51
CA ASP A 33 1.57 -17.62 8.05
C ASP A 33 1.22 -16.41 7.15
N LEU A 34 2.11 -15.98 6.25
CA LEU A 34 1.87 -14.83 5.37
C LEU A 34 0.75 -15.10 4.35
N ASN A 35 0.67 -16.31 3.79
CA ASN A 35 -0.36 -16.65 2.81
C ASN A 35 -1.77 -16.53 3.44
N PRO A 36 -2.09 -17.25 4.54
CA PRO A 36 -3.37 -17.11 5.22
C PRO A 36 -3.66 -15.68 5.68
N PHE A 37 -2.63 -14.97 6.18
CA PHE A 37 -2.77 -13.57 6.59
C PHE A 37 -3.26 -12.69 5.44
N PHE A 38 -2.69 -12.83 4.24
CA PHE A 38 -3.12 -12.06 3.08
C PHE A 38 -4.43 -12.59 2.48
N GLU A 39 -4.69 -13.89 2.44
CA GLU A 39 -5.93 -14.47 1.89
C GLU A 39 -7.18 -14.01 2.63
N GLN A 40 -7.07 -13.77 3.95
CA GLN A 40 -8.14 -13.26 4.81
C GLN A 40 -8.26 -11.73 4.77
N SER A 41 -7.35 -11.03 4.08
CA SER A 41 -7.31 -9.58 4.02
C SER A 41 -8.12 -9.01 2.86
N ASP A 42 -8.75 -7.86 3.06
CA ASP A 42 -9.28 -7.05 1.97
C ASP A 42 -8.13 -6.37 1.21
N HIS A 43 -7.93 -6.76 -0.05
CA HIS A 43 -6.84 -6.26 -0.90
C HIS A 43 -7.12 -4.89 -1.52
N SER A 44 -8.32 -4.34 -1.34
CA SER A 44 -8.69 -3.01 -1.82
C SER A 44 -8.14 -1.88 -0.94
N ILE A 45 -7.67 -2.22 0.27
CA ILE A 45 -7.13 -1.31 1.28
C ILE A 45 -5.69 -1.70 1.68
N ASN A 46 -5.01 -0.79 2.39
CA ASN A 46 -3.69 -1.11 2.93
C ASN A 46 -3.81 -2.14 4.05
N LYS A 47 -2.90 -3.12 4.05
CA LYS A 47 -2.78 -4.09 5.15
C LYS A 47 -1.47 -3.85 5.90
N VAL A 48 -1.57 -3.73 7.22
CA VAL A 48 -0.42 -3.50 8.10
C VAL A 48 -0.29 -4.66 9.08
N HIS A 49 0.94 -5.07 9.35
CA HIS A 49 1.29 -6.03 10.40
C HIS A 49 2.50 -5.54 11.18
N PHE A 50 2.43 -5.65 12.50
CA PHE A 50 3.57 -5.46 13.40
C PHE A 50 3.81 -6.76 14.16
N SER A 51 5.06 -7.21 14.21
CA SER A 51 5.46 -8.28 15.12
C SER A 51 5.33 -7.80 16.58
N GLU A 52 5.29 -8.75 17.51
CA GLU A 52 5.45 -8.40 18.93
C GLU A 52 6.78 -7.65 19.14
N VAL A 53 6.76 -6.65 20.03
CA VAL A 53 7.96 -5.88 20.36
C VAL A 53 8.79 -6.68 21.37
N PRO A 54 10.03 -7.08 21.03
CA PRO A 54 10.89 -7.79 21.97
C PRO A 54 11.20 -6.92 23.18
N GLN A 55 11.23 -7.50 24.38
CA GLN A 55 11.47 -6.74 25.61
C GLN A 55 12.82 -5.99 25.56
N ILE A 56 13.88 -6.62 25.04
CA ILE A 56 15.19 -5.99 24.86
C ILE A 56 15.14 -4.73 23.97
N CYS A 57 14.21 -4.65 23.01
CA CYS A 57 14.04 -3.49 22.15
C CYS A 57 13.35 -2.30 22.85
N ARG A 58 12.72 -2.55 24.00
CA ARG A 58 12.17 -1.50 24.87
C ARG A 58 13.25 -0.96 25.80
N ASP A 59 14.12 -1.85 26.27
CA ASP A 59 15.12 -1.53 27.29
C ASP A 59 16.41 -0.93 26.70
N GLU A 60 16.83 -1.39 25.52
CA GLU A 60 18.07 -0.98 24.87
C GLU A 60 17.85 -0.08 23.64
N PRO A 61 18.77 0.88 23.38
CA PRO A 61 18.76 1.66 22.15
C PRO A 61 18.83 0.77 20.90
N CYS A 62 17.91 0.99 19.96
CA CYS A 62 17.73 0.18 18.76
C CYS A 62 18.14 0.93 17.48
N GLN A 63 18.61 0.15 16.50
CA GLN A 63 18.63 0.57 15.09
C GLN A 63 17.36 0.08 14.41
N LEU A 64 16.85 0.86 13.46
CA LEU A 64 15.69 0.55 12.63
C LEU A 64 16.07 0.71 11.16
N GLY A 65 15.80 -0.30 10.35
CA GLY A 65 15.96 -0.29 8.90
C GLY A 65 14.62 -0.14 8.20
N VAL A 66 14.60 0.56 7.07
CA VAL A 66 13.42 0.77 6.23
C VAL A 66 13.76 0.52 4.78
N ASP A 67 12.95 -0.28 4.10
CA ASP A 67 13.07 -0.55 2.67
C ASP A 67 11.69 -0.90 2.08
N GLU A 68 11.60 -0.97 0.75
CA GLU A 68 10.39 -1.33 0.03
C GLU A 68 10.57 -2.46 -0.99
N ALA A 69 9.45 -3.03 -1.41
CA ALA A 69 9.35 -3.96 -2.52
C ALA A 69 8.15 -3.63 -3.41
N GLY A 70 8.29 -3.88 -4.71
CA GLY A 70 7.17 -3.72 -5.64
C GLY A 70 6.87 -2.27 -6.02
N ARG A 71 7.87 -1.37 -5.99
CA ARG A 71 7.67 0.02 -6.45
C ARG A 71 7.37 0.12 -7.95
N GLY A 72 8.08 -0.62 -8.80
CA GLY A 72 7.99 -0.52 -10.27
C GLY A 72 6.84 -1.27 -10.98
N PRO A 73 6.39 -2.45 -10.50
CA PRO A 73 5.31 -3.22 -11.13
C PRO A 73 4.04 -2.41 -11.38
N VAL A 74 3.36 -2.72 -12.49
CA VAL A 74 1.99 -2.26 -12.78
C VAL A 74 0.94 -3.14 -12.10
N LEU A 75 1.32 -4.34 -11.66
CA LEU A 75 0.44 -5.26 -10.93
C LEU A 75 0.86 -5.40 -9.46
N GLY A 76 -0.14 -5.59 -8.59
CA GLY A 76 0.03 -5.99 -7.20
C GLY A 76 0.44 -4.85 -6.27
N PRO A 77 0.51 -5.11 -4.95
CA PRO A 77 0.78 -4.10 -3.95
C PRO A 77 2.24 -3.61 -3.98
N MET A 78 2.45 -2.43 -3.40
CA MET A 78 3.79 -1.95 -3.01
C MET A 78 3.92 -2.19 -1.51
N VAL A 79 4.96 -2.90 -1.08
CA VAL A 79 5.13 -3.26 0.34
C VAL A 79 6.29 -2.47 0.93
N TYR A 80 6.02 -1.72 1.99
CA TYR A 80 7.05 -1.17 2.87
C TYR A 80 7.33 -2.12 4.01
N GLY A 81 8.59 -2.31 4.34
CA GLY A 81 9.03 -3.10 5.49
C GLY A 81 9.91 -2.28 6.41
N ILE A 82 9.79 -2.54 7.71
CA ILE A 82 10.76 -2.12 8.71
C ILE A 82 11.25 -3.33 9.50
N SER A 83 12.49 -3.25 9.97
CA SER A 83 13.03 -4.17 10.97
C SER A 83 13.81 -3.37 12.00
N TYR A 84 13.76 -3.78 13.27
CA TYR A 84 14.50 -3.14 14.35
C TYR A 84 15.12 -4.17 15.29
N ALA A 85 16.29 -3.84 15.81
CA ALA A 85 17.03 -4.65 16.77
C ALA A 85 17.92 -3.76 17.65
N PRO A 86 18.30 -4.21 18.86
CA PRO A 86 19.22 -3.48 19.72
C PRO A 86 20.56 -3.21 19.03
N LEU A 87 21.18 -2.08 19.33
CA LEU A 87 22.52 -1.74 18.82
C LEU A 87 23.58 -2.78 19.26
N SER A 88 23.36 -3.46 20.39
CA SER A 88 24.19 -4.56 20.88
C SER A 88 24.12 -5.82 20.01
N ARG A 89 23.09 -5.96 19.15
CA ARG A 89 22.83 -7.15 18.34
C ARG A 89 23.15 -6.98 16.84
N LYS A 90 23.98 -5.99 16.44
CA LYS A 90 24.34 -5.80 15.01
C LYS A 90 24.89 -7.07 14.36
N GLN A 91 25.73 -7.83 15.08
CA GLN A 91 26.34 -9.06 14.56
C GLN A 91 25.32 -10.18 14.30
N LEU A 92 24.20 -10.21 15.04
CA LEU A 92 23.15 -11.19 14.80
C LEU A 92 22.62 -11.06 13.36
N LEU A 93 22.30 -9.85 12.92
CA LEU A 93 21.80 -9.57 11.57
C LEU A 93 22.78 -10.02 10.48
N VAL A 94 24.09 -9.83 10.71
CA VAL A 94 25.13 -10.29 9.80
C VAL A 94 25.15 -11.82 9.73
N ASN A 95 25.07 -12.49 10.87
CA ASN A 95 25.08 -13.95 10.96
C ASN A 95 23.83 -14.60 10.32
N LEU A 96 22.70 -13.88 10.32
CA LEU A 96 21.48 -14.29 9.60
C LEU A 96 21.63 -14.19 8.07
N GLY A 97 22.74 -13.66 7.55
CA GLY A 97 22.96 -13.50 6.12
C GLY A 97 22.34 -12.21 5.53
N CYS A 98 21.92 -11.26 6.37
CA CYS A 98 21.41 -9.97 5.89
C CYS A 98 22.52 -9.08 5.28
N ALA A 99 23.81 -9.39 5.48
CA ALA A 99 24.92 -8.60 4.93
C ALA A 99 25.28 -8.95 3.48
N ASP A 100 25.02 -10.17 3.02
CA ASP A 100 25.41 -10.66 1.68
C ASP A 100 24.30 -10.43 0.63
N SER A 101 23.71 -9.23 0.60
CA SER A 101 22.49 -8.91 -0.16
C SER A 101 22.65 -8.86 -1.70
N LYS A 102 23.79 -9.27 -2.25
CA LYS A 102 23.91 -9.43 -3.71
C LYS A 102 23.01 -10.57 -4.18
N SER A 103 21.88 -10.22 -4.79
CA SER A 103 20.97 -11.13 -5.49
C SER A 103 20.59 -12.37 -4.68
N LEU A 104 20.03 -12.19 -3.49
CA LEU A 104 19.40 -13.30 -2.75
C LEU A 104 18.25 -13.90 -3.58
N THR A 105 18.28 -15.22 -3.76
CA THR A 105 17.18 -15.97 -4.39
C THR A 105 15.93 -15.89 -3.52
N GLU A 106 14.75 -16.10 -4.11
CA GLU A 106 13.48 -16.13 -3.36
C GLU A 106 13.55 -17.10 -2.17
N LYS A 107 13.97 -18.35 -2.43
CA LYS A 107 14.18 -19.36 -1.40
C LYS A 107 15.10 -18.87 -0.27
N LYS A 108 16.17 -18.13 -0.59
CA LYS A 108 17.08 -17.64 0.44
C LYS A 108 16.46 -16.52 1.27
N ARG A 109 15.66 -15.64 0.65
CA ARG A 109 14.91 -14.61 1.37
C ARG A 109 13.91 -15.24 2.33
N ASP A 110 13.21 -16.29 1.88
CA ASP A 110 12.26 -17.04 2.70
C ASP A 110 12.93 -17.67 3.94
N GLU A 111 14.10 -18.31 3.75
CA GLU A 111 14.88 -18.85 4.87
C GLU A 111 15.28 -17.76 5.89
N ILE A 112 15.74 -16.60 5.41
CA ILE A 112 16.16 -15.50 6.29
C ILE A 112 14.95 -14.89 7.00
N PHE A 113 13.80 -14.77 6.33
CA PHE A 113 12.57 -14.29 6.94
C PHE A 113 12.14 -15.19 8.10
N ASP A 114 12.16 -16.51 7.90
CA ASP A 114 11.87 -17.47 8.98
C ASP A 114 12.85 -17.32 10.13
N ASP A 115 14.13 -17.11 9.84
CA ASP A 115 15.14 -16.90 10.88
C ASP A 115 14.96 -15.57 11.62
N ILE A 116 14.53 -14.49 10.95
CA ILE A 116 14.11 -13.24 11.61
C ILE A 116 12.96 -13.53 12.59
N CYS A 117 11.94 -14.27 12.15
CA CYS A 117 10.79 -14.59 13.00
C CYS A 117 11.15 -15.51 14.18
N LYS A 118 12.08 -16.45 14.00
CA LYS A 118 12.62 -17.28 15.10
C LYS A 118 13.34 -16.45 16.17
N HIS A 119 13.97 -15.34 15.78
CA HIS A 119 14.67 -14.43 16.70
C HIS A 119 13.75 -13.32 17.25
N LYS A 120 12.46 -13.60 17.42
CA LYS A 120 11.45 -12.67 17.98
C LYS A 120 11.78 -12.08 19.35
N ASP A 121 12.71 -12.68 20.10
CA ASP A 121 13.17 -12.13 21.38
C ASP A 121 14.24 -11.05 21.23
N SER A 122 14.70 -10.76 20.00
CA SER A 122 15.77 -9.80 19.72
C SER A 122 15.54 -8.93 18.49
N ILE A 123 14.73 -9.38 17.53
CA ILE A 123 14.43 -8.67 16.30
C ILE A 123 12.92 -8.51 16.21
N GLY A 124 12.47 -7.28 15.96
CA GLY A 124 11.10 -7.00 15.56
C GLY A 124 11.05 -6.50 14.13
N TRP A 125 9.87 -6.59 13.52
CA TRP A 125 9.63 -6.16 12.16
C TRP A 125 8.17 -5.76 11.96
N ALA A 126 7.92 -4.99 10.91
CA ALA A 126 6.56 -4.65 10.51
C ALA A 126 6.52 -4.42 9.00
N VAL A 127 5.35 -4.62 8.41
CA VAL A 127 5.11 -4.37 6.98
C VAL A 127 3.80 -3.63 6.76
N GLU A 128 3.77 -2.79 5.73
CA GLU A 128 2.55 -2.23 5.15
C GLU A 128 2.50 -2.61 3.67
N ALA A 129 1.52 -3.45 3.31
CA ALA A 129 1.16 -3.72 1.93
C ALA A 129 0.18 -2.65 1.44
N ILE A 130 0.66 -1.72 0.62
CA ILE A 130 -0.12 -0.66 0.02
C ILE A 130 -0.84 -1.19 -1.21
N SER A 131 -2.17 -1.18 -1.16
CA SER A 131 -3.03 -1.70 -2.23
C SER A 131 -2.83 -0.95 -3.56
N PRO A 132 -2.87 -1.64 -4.72
CA PRO A 132 -2.92 -0.97 -6.02
C PRO A 132 -4.03 0.07 -6.13
N ASN A 133 -5.20 -0.22 -5.53
CA ASN A 133 -6.34 0.67 -5.48
C ASN A 133 -6.03 1.94 -4.67
N VAL A 134 -5.41 1.80 -3.49
CA VAL A 134 -4.97 2.95 -2.70
C VAL A 134 -3.93 3.79 -3.43
N ILE A 135 -2.98 3.15 -4.14
CA ILE A 135 -1.98 3.86 -4.94
C ILE A 135 -2.67 4.66 -6.06
N ALA A 136 -3.55 4.03 -6.84
CA ALA A 136 -4.27 4.68 -7.93
C ALA A 136 -5.13 5.85 -7.43
N ASN A 137 -5.94 5.62 -6.38
CA ASN A 137 -6.80 6.65 -5.79
C ASN A 137 -5.99 7.81 -5.20
N SER A 138 -4.81 7.55 -4.63
CA SER A 138 -3.92 8.60 -4.13
C SER A 138 -3.34 9.46 -5.26
N MET A 139 -3.02 8.86 -6.40
CA MET A 139 -2.43 9.57 -7.53
C MET A 139 -3.47 10.31 -8.38
N TYR A 140 -4.72 9.82 -8.43
CA TYR A 140 -5.80 10.39 -9.24
C TYR A 140 -6.82 11.25 -8.47
N ARG A 141 -6.82 11.26 -7.13
CA ARG A 141 -7.66 12.19 -6.35
C ARG A 141 -7.39 13.64 -6.74
N ARG A 142 -8.40 14.50 -6.52
CA ARG A 142 -8.35 15.95 -6.84
C ARG A 142 -7.09 16.65 -6.31
N THR A 143 -6.75 16.43 -5.04
CA THR A 143 -5.46 16.87 -4.48
C THR A 143 -4.45 15.73 -4.63
N LYS A 144 -3.78 15.69 -5.78
CA LYS A 144 -2.89 14.58 -6.17
C LYS A 144 -1.80 14.33 -5.11
N VAL A 145 -1.61 13.05 -4.79
CA VAL A 145 -0.56 12.56 -3.90
C VAL A 145 0.36 11.68 -4.73
N SER A 146 1.59 12.15 -4.96
CA SER A 146 2.55 11.42 -5.78
C SER A 146 2.96 10.09 -5.14
N LEU A 147 3.44 9.13 -5.95
CA LEU A 147 3.96 7.87 -5.43
C LEU A 147 5.09 8.06 -4.40
N ASN A 148 5.92 9.11 -4.56
CA ASN A 148 6.94 9.47 -3.57
C ASN A 148 6.31 9.86 -2.23
N GLU A 149 5.22 10.63 -2.26
CA GLU A 149 4.52 11.03 -1.03
C GLU A 149 3.86 9.83 -0.35
N VAL A 150 3.17 8.97 -1.11
CA VAL A 150 2.58 7.71 -0.61
C VAL A 150 3.66 6.86 0.08
N SER A 151 4.81 6.72 -0.58
CA SER A 151 5.97 5.96 -0.08
C SER A 151 6.47 6.52 1.26
N MET A 152 6.66 7.84 1.32
CA MET A 152 7.15 8.51 2.52
C MET A 152 6.16 8.46 3.68
N ILE A 153 4.86 8.58 3.40
CA ILE A 153 3.80 8.46 4.41
C ILE A 153 3.82 7.06 5.04
N SER A 154 3.91 6.01 4.21
CA SER A 154 3.95 4.62 4.68
C SER A 154 5.17 4.35 5.57
N ALA A 155 6.37 4.70 5.09
CA ALA A 155 7.59 4.57 5.87
C ALA A 155 7.51 5.32 7.22
N THR A 156 6.99 6.55 7.20
CA THR A 156 6.80 7.37 8.42
C THR A 156 5.83 6.70 9.39
N LYS A 157 4.69 6.18 8.91
CA LYS A 157 3.70 5.50 9.74
C LYS A 157 4.25 4.24 10.39
N LEU A 158 5.04 3.44 9.66
CA LEU A 158 5.67 2.24 10.22
C LEU A 158 6.69 2.60 11.31
N ILE A 159 7.56 3.58 11.07
CA ILE A 159 8.52 4.06 12.08
C ILE A 159 7.78 4.58 13.32
N GLN A 160 6.78 5.43 13.12
CA GLN A 160 5.97 6.00 14.20
C GLN A 160 5.26 4.89 15.00
N GLY A 161 4.66 3.91 14.32
CA GLY A 161 4.01 2.77 14.98
C GLY A 161 4.97 1.94 15.83
N ALA A 162 6.22 1.73 15.39
CA ALA A 162 7.22 1.05 16.19
C ALA A 162 7.60 1.84 17.46
N ILE A 163 7.77 3.17 17.35
CA ILE A 163 8.04 4.04 18.49
C ILE A 163 6.86 4.04 19.47
N GLU A 164 5.63 4.17 18.97
CA GLU A 164 4.40 4.15 19.79
C GLU A 164 4.18 2.79 20.47
N ALA A 165 4.58 1.70 19.81
CA ALA A 165 4.58 0.37 20.42
C ALA A 165 5.65 0.20 21.51
N GLY A 166 6.53 1.20 21.69
CA GLY A 166 7.51 1.31 22.78
C GLY A 166 8.93 0.84 22.43
N VAL A 167 9.29 0.79 21.15
CA VAL A 167 10.67 0.53 20.73
C VAL A 167 11.55 1.76 21.04
N ASN A 168 12.69 1.55 21.69
CA ASN A 168 13.66 2.59 21.99
C ASN A 168 14.54 2.90 20.76
N VAL A 169 13.98 3.56 19.74
CA VAL A 169 14.65 3.83 18.47
C VAL A 169 15.70 4.94 18.62
N ALA A 170 16.97 4.61 18.37
CA ALA A 170 18.10 5.55 18.43
C ALA A 170 18.69 5.87 17.04
N GLU A 171 18.72 4.90 16.13
CA GLU A 171 19.22 5.06 14.76
C GLU A 171 18.17 4.58 13.75
N ILE A 172 17.93 5.36 12.68
CA ILE A 172 17.07 4.97 11.55
C ILE A 172 17.90 5.02 10.27
N TYR A 173 17.84 3.93 9.50
CA TYR A 173 18.49 3.76 8.21
C TYR A 173 17.44 3.46 7.14
N VAL A 174 17.45 4.22 6.05
CA VAL A 174 16.41 4.13 5.01
C VAL A 174 17.05 3.96 3.64
N ASP A 175 16.61 2.96 2.88
CA ASP A 175 16.92 2.90 1.44
C ASP A 175 16.05 3.88 0.65
N THR A 176 16.62 4.48 -0.38
CA THR A 176 15.85 5.33 -1.28
C THR A 176 16.30 5.22 -2.72
N VAL A 177 15.32 5.28 -3.63
CA VAL A 177 15.56 5.51 -5.06
C VAL A 177 15.75 6.99 -5.41
N GLY A 178 15.30 7.90 -4.52
CA GLY A 178 15.21 9.33 -4.75
C GLY A 178 16.45 10.13 -4.34
N LYS A 179 16.24 11.44 -4.06
CA LYS A 179 17.26 12.33 -3.48
C LYS A 179 17.30 12.12 -1.96
N PRO A 180 18.37 11.54 -1.39
CA PRO A 180 18.41 11.23 0.03
C PRO A 180 18.27 12.46 0.93
N GLU A 181 18.77 13.62 0.50
CA GLU A 181 18.86 14.82 1.33
C GLU A 181 17.47 15.37 1.71
N SER A 182 16.56 15.44 0.73
CA SER A 182 15.20 15.93 0.94
C SER A 182 14.39 14.97 1.81
N TYR A 183 14.55 13.66 1.59
CA TYR A 183 13.87 12.66 2.39
C TYR A 183 14.37 12.68 3.84
N GLN A 184 15.70 12.71 4.02
CA GLN A 184 16.32 12.79 5.34
C GLN A 184 15.89 14.05 6.11
N ALA A 185 15.85 15.21 5.45
CA ALA A 185 15.40 16.45 6.07
C ALA A 185 13.94 16.35 6.57
N ARG A 186 13.06 15.75 5.77
CA ARG A 186 11.66 15.54 6.15
C ARG A 186 11.53 14.57 7.32
N LEU A 187 12.23 13.42 7.29
CA LEU A 187 12.21 12.47 8.41
C LEU A 187 12.77 13.08 9.70
N LYS A 188 13.83 13.90 9.62
CA LYS A 188 14.35 14.64 10.79
C LYS A 188 13.35 15.63 11.37
N GLY A 189 12.49 16.21 10.52
CA GLY A 189 11.39 17.07 10.96
C GLY A 189 10.29 16.31 11.70
N VAL A 190 10.04 15.05 11.34
CA VAL A 190 9.03 14.19 12.00
C VAL A 190 9.58 13.53 13.27
N PHE A 191 10.82 13.06 13.24
CA PHE A 191 11.47 12.32 14.33
C PHE A 191 12.69 13.09 14.86
N PRO A 192 12.48 14.23 15.56
CA PRO A 192 13.58 14.99 16.12
C PRO A 192 14.32 14.18 17.19
N GLY A 193 15.65 14.29 17.23
CA GLY A 193 16.49 13.62 18.24
C GLY A 193 16.94 12.20 17.89
N VAL A 194 16.40 11.58 16.83
CA VAL A 194 16.86 10.28 16.32
C VAL A 194 17.95 10.49 15.27
N LYS A 195 18.97 9.63 15.27
CA LYS A 195 20.00 9.66 14.21
C LYS A 195 19.44 9.02 12.94
N ILE A 196 19.20 9.83 11.92
CA ILE A 196 18.61 9.36 10.65
C ILE A 196 19.62 9.45 9.52
N VAL A 197 19.78 8.34 8.81
CA VAL A 197 20.58 8.22 7.59
C VAL A 197 19.68 7.69 6.47
N VAL A 198 19.55 8.48 5.41
CA VAL A 198 18.93 8.03 4.15
C VAL A 198 20.03 7.87 3.13
N ALA A 199 20.09 6.72 2.46
CA ALA A 199 21.11 6.44 1.46
C ALA A 199 20.52 5.60 0.31
N LYS A 200 21.20 5.63 -0.84
CA LYS A 200 20.90 4.71 -1.94
C LYS A 200 21.64 3.40 -1.70
N LYS A 201 21.00 2.27 -1.97
CA LYS A 201 21.55 0.93 -1.74
C LYS A 201 21.94 0.74 -0.26
N ALA A 202 21.08 1.26 0.62
CA ALA A 202 21.28 1.15 2.06
C ALA A 202 21.16 -0.30 2.53
N ASP A 203 20.36 -1.12 1.85
CA ASP A 203 20.25 -2.57 2.01
C ASP A 203 21.59 -3.30 1.80
N ALA A 204 22.45 -2.80 0.90
CA ALA A 204 23.79 -3.35 0.68
C ALA A 204 24.83 -2.90 1.73
N THR A 205 24.50 -1.90 2.54
CA THR A 205 25.43 -1.28 3.50
C THR A 205 25.07 -1.60 4.95
N TYR A 206 23.78 -1.61 5.26
CA TYR A 206 23.25 -1.73 6.61
C TYR A 206 22.44 -3.03 6.72
N PRO A 207 22.90 -4.03 7.49
CA PRO A 207 22.20 -5.31 7.65
C PRO A 207 20.74 -5.17 8.13
N ILE A 208 20.43 -4.13 8.92
CA ILE A 208 19.05 -3.88 9.37
C ILE A 208 18.13 -3.43 8.22
N VAL A 209 18.66 -2.69 7.25
CA VAL A 209 17.91 -2.30 6.04
C VAL A 209 17.71 -3.52 5.15
N SER A 210 18.72 -4.39 5.03
CA SER A 210 18.56 -5.66 4.33
C SER A 210 17.50 -6.57 4.97
N ALA A 211 17.44 -6.64 6.30
CA ALA A 211 16.37 -7.36 6.99
C ALA A 211 14.98 -6.78 6.65
N ALA A 212 14.82 -5.45 6.68
CA ALA A 212 13.59 -4.78 6.27
C ALA A 212 13.23 -5.06 4.78
N SER A 213 14.25 -5.09 3.92
CA SER A 213 14.16 -5.45 2.50
C SER A 213 13.60 -6.85 2.29
N ILE A 214 14.06 -7.81 3.10
CA ILE A 214 13.60 -9.20 3.07
C ILE A 214 12.14 -9.28 3.53
N CYS A 215 11.79 -8.65 4.66
CA CYS A 215 10.41 -8.57 5.14
C CYS A 215 9.47 -8.01 4.06
N ALA A 216 9.86 -6.93 3.38
CA ALA A 216 9.08 -6.32 2.31
C ALA A 216 8.91 -7.24 1.10
N LYS A 217 10.01 -7.86 0.61
CA LYS A 217 10.00 -8.73 -0.58
C LYS A 217 9.20 -10.00 -0.35
N VAL A 218 9.46 -10.72 0.75
CA VAL A 218 8.74 -11.95 1.09
C VAL A 218 7.26 -11.64 1.27
N SER A 219 6.91 -10.60 2.04
CA SER A 219 5.50 -10.22 2.23
C SER A 219 4.81 -9.83 0.92
N ARG A 220 5.50 -9.12 0.00
CA ARG A 220 4.96 -8.81 -1.33
C ARG A 220 4.68 -10.08 -2.13
N ASP A 221 5.64 -10.98 -2.19
CA ASP A 221 5.55 -12.20 -3.00
C ASP A 221 4.38 -13.07 -2.48
N HIS A 222 4.19 -13.16 -1.16
CA HIS A 222 3.04 -13.80 -0.53
C HIS A 222 1.71 -13.06 -0.78
N ALA A 223 1.67 -11.72 -0.69
CA ALA A 223 0.45 -10.93 -0.94
C ALA A 223 -0.05 -11.09 -2.39
N ILE A 224 0.87 -11.23 -3.35
CA ILE A 224 0.55 -11.49 -4.76
C ILE A 224 0.04 -12.92 -4.94
N ARG A 225 0.68 -13.92 -4.31
CA ARG A 225 0.22 -15.32 -4.34
C ARG A 225 -1.17 -15.51 -3.74
N ALA A 226 -1.44 -14.80 -2.65
CA ALA A 226 -2.71 -14.82 -1.93
C ALA A 226 -3.81 -13.97 -2.60
N TRP A 227 -3.51 -13.31 -3.73
CA TRP A 227 -4.43 -12.35 -4.34
C TRP A 227 -5.77 -12.98 -4.72
N ARG A 228 -6.87 -12.37 -4.26
CA ARG A 228 -8.24 -12.78 -4.61
C ARG A 228 -8.89 -11.68 -5.44
N PHE A 229 -9.33 -12.05 -6.65
CA PHE A 229 -10.03 -11.13 -7.52
C PHE A 229 -11.47 -10.93 -7.05
N LEU A 230 -11.82 -9.70 -6.70
CA LEU A 230 -13.20 -9.32 -6.35
C LEU A 230 -14.10 -9.31 -7.59
N GLU A 231 -13.49 -9.16 -8.76
CA GLU A 231 -14.14 -9.10 -10.07
C GLU A 231 -14.55 -10.48 -10.61
N GLY A 232 -14.13 -11.57 -9.94
CA GLY A 232 -14.55 -12.95 -10.23
C GLY A 232 -13.40 -13.91 -10.59
N ASP A 233 -13.70 -15.20 -10.50
CA ASP A 233 -12.72 -16.30 -10.65
C ASP A 233 -12.28 -16.58 -12.10
N SER A 234 -12.92 -15.92 -13.08
CA SER A 234 -12.57 -16.08 -14.50
C SER A 234 -11.27 -15.38 -14.91
N ILE A 235 -10.68 -14.59 -14.02
CA ILE A 235 -9.45 -13.84 -14.28
C ILE A 235 -8.24 -14.77 -14.12
N GLY A 236 -7.44 -14.90 -15.18
CA GLY A 236 -6.27 -15.77 -15.17
C GLY A 236 -5.24 -15.35 -14.13
N THR A 237 -4.68 -16.31 -13.38
CA THR A 237 -3.68 -16.06 -12.33
C THR A 237 -2.24 -16.02 -12.85
N GLU A 238 -2.01 -16.37 -14.11
CA GLU A 238 -0.70 -16.28 -14.77
C GLU A 238 -0.51 -14.89 -15.43
N TYR A 239 -0.20 -13.89 -14.61
CA TYR A 239 0.01 -12.51 -15.07
C TYR A 239 1.48 -12.10 -15.21
N GLY A 240 2.41 -13.06 -15.13
CA GLY A 240 3.85 -12.81 -15.28
C GLY A 240 4.48 -12.11 -14.08
N SER A 241 5.55 -11.35 -14.32
CA SER A 241 6.32 -10.65 -13.28
C SER A 241 5.59 -9.43 -12.69
N GLY A 242 4.55 -8.94 -13.35
CA GLY A 242 3.85 -7.69 -13.02
C GLY A 242 4.59 -6.43 -13.47
N TYR A 243 5.76 -6.52 -14.09
CA TYR A 243 6.49 -5.36 -14.59
C TYR A 243 5.97 -4.90 -15.96
N PRO A 244 5.92 -3.57 -16.22
CA PRO A 244 5.49 -3.05 -17.51
C PRO A 244 6.33 -3.52 -18.71
N THR A 245 7.56 -3.99 -18.49
CA THR A 245 8.46 -4.46 -19.54
C THR A 245 8.27 -5.94 -19.90
N ASP A 246 7.57 -6.69 -19.07
CA ASP A 246 7.37 -8.12 -19.25
C ASP A 246 6.28 -8.42 -20.30
N PRO A 247 6.60 -9.17 -21.38
CA PRO A 247 5.63 -9.55 -22.40
C PRO A 247 4.41 -10.31 -21.86
N VAL A 248 4.58 -11.16 -20.85
CA VAL A 248 3.47 -11.92 -20.24
C VAL A 248 2.52 -10.98 -19.52
N THR A 249 3.06 -10.05 -18.73
CA THR A 249 2.29 -9.00 -18.05
C THR A 249 1.51 -8.14 -19.03
N LYS A 250 2.14 -7.67 -20.13
CA LYS A 250 1.46 -6.86 -21.16
C LYS A 250 0.33 -7.62 -21.83
N LYS A 251 0.55 -8.89 -22.17
CA LYS A 251 -0.47 -9.75 -22.77
C LYS A 251 -1.64 -9.94 -21.82
N TRP A 252 -1.37 -10.18 -20.55
CA TRP A 252 -2.39 -10.35 -19.53
C TRP A 252 -3.23 -9.08 -19.35
N LEU A 253 -2.60 -7.90 -19.22
CA LEU A 253 -3.32 -6.62 -19.16
C LEU A 253 -4.24 -6.45 -20.38
N SER A 254 -3.69 -6.66 -21.57
CA SER A 254 -4.45 -6.56 -22.82
C SER A 254 -5.65 -7.51 -22.93
N ALA A 255 -5.65 -8.62 -22.20
CA ALA A 255 -6.72 -9.62 -22.21
C ALA A 255 -7.76 -9.39 -21.09
N ASN A 256 -7.41 -8.63 -20.04
CA ASN A 256 -8.24 -8.43 -18.85
C ASN A 256 -8.65 -6.95 -18.71
N VAL A 257 -9.12 -6.35 -19.81
CA VAL A 257 -9.68 -4.99 -19.82
C VAL A 257 -11.15 -5.06 -20.21
N ASP A 258 -12.01 -4.62 -19.31
CA ASP A 258 -13.42 -4.38 -19.54
C ASP A 258 -13.62 -3.01 -20.21
N GLY A 259 -14.58 -2.92 -21.12
CA GLY A 259 -14.84 -1.69 -21.89
C GLY A 259 -15.37 -0.54 -21.04
N VAL A 260 -16.04 -0.81 -19.92
CA VAL A 260 -16.63 0.20 -19.03
C VAL A 260 -15.78 0.38 -17.78
N PHE A 261 -15.42 -0.71 -17.11
CA PHE A 261 -14.74 -0.70 -15.80
C PHE A 261 -13.22 -0.69 -15.91
N GLY A 262 -12.66 -0.96 -17.08
CA GLY A 262 -11.21 -1.05 -17.26
C GLY A 262 -10.64 -2.32 -16.64
N PHE A 263 -9.74 -2.19 -15.68
CA PHE A 263 -8.99 -3.33 -15.13
C PHE A 263 -9.52 -3.84 -13.78
N PRO A 264 -9.22 -5.10 -13.40
CA PRO A 264 -9.37 -5.53 -12.02
C PRO A 264 -8.42 -4.78 -11.08
N GLN A 265 -8.76 -4.75 -9.79
CA GLN A 265 -8.05 -4.01 -8.73
C GLN A 265 -6.60 -4.43 -8.50
N LEU A 266 -6.16 -5.57 -9.05
CA LEU A 266 -4.75 -5.94 -9.06
C LEU A 266 -3.90 -4.92 -9.83
N VAL A 267 -4.49 -4.28 -10.85
CA VAL A 267 -3.81 -3.35 -11.75
C VAL A 267 -3.74 -1.97 -11.11
N ARG A 268 -2.55 -1.38 -11.14
CA ARG A 268 -2.35 0.02 -10.77
C ARG A 268 -2.75 0.90 -11.96
N PHE A 269 -3.92 1.50 -11.88
CA PHE A 269 -4.44 2.37 -12.95
C PHE A 269 -3.50 3.56 -13.22
N SER A 270 -2.80 4.06 -12.20
CA SER A 270 -1.90 5.22 -12.28
C SER A 270 -0.57 5.01 -13.01
N TRP A 271 -0.38 3.84 -13.64
CA TRP A 271 0.78 3.55 -14.47
C TRP A 271 0.48 3.89 -15.92
N SER A 272 1.43 4.53 -16.59
CA SER A 272 1.27 4.93 -17.99
C SER A 272 0.95 3.78 -18.94
N THR A 273 1.44 2.56 -18.64
CA THR A 273 1.08 1.35 -19.41
C THR A 273 -0.39 1.00 -19.26
N SER A 274 -0.98 1.20 -18.07
CA SER A 274 -2.42 1.01 -17.85
C SER A 274 -3.22 2.08 -18.59
N GLU A 275 -2.81 3.35 -18.48
CA GLU A 275 -3.46 4.49 -19.17
C GLU A 275 -3.54 4.26 -20.69
N GLN A 276 -2.41 3.91 -21.32
CA GLN A 276 -2.34 3.65 -22.77
C GLN A 276 -3.24 2.49 -23.22
N ILE A 277 -3.41 1.46 -22.39
CA ILE A 277 -4.30 0.35 -22.72
C ILE A 277 -5.76 0.77 -22.56
N LEU A 278 -6.11 1.54 -21.53
CA LEU A 278 -7.47 2.05 -21.36
C LEU A 278 -7.87 2.99 -22.50
N GLU A 279 -6.99 3.91 -22.89
CA GLU A 279 -7.22 4.82 -24.03
C GLU A 279 -7.48 4.08 -25.35
N SER A 280 -6.91 2.89 -25.53
CA SER A 280 -7.04 2.11 -26.76
C SER A 280 -8.19 1.10 -26.75
N LYS A 281 -8.65 0.66 -25.56
CA LYS A 281 -9.59 -0.48 -25.44
C LYS A 281 -10.84 -0.21 -24.63
N ALA A 282 -10.84 0.80 -23.76
CA ALA A 282 -11.99 1.16 -22.93
C ALA A 282 -12.74 2.35 -23.54
N LEU A 283 -13.97 2.55 -23.07
CA LEU A 283 -14.77 3.72 -23.41
C LEU A 283 -14.15 4.99 -22.78
N ALA A 284 -14.26 6.10 -23.48
CA ALA A 284 -13.82 7.39 -22.95
C ALA A 284 -14.71 7.82 -21.78
N VAL A 285 -14.07 8.20 -20.67
CA VAL A 285 -14.73 8.74 -19.48
C VAL A 285 -14.24 10.16 -19.25
N GLU A 286 -15.18 11.11 -19.20
CA GLU A 286 -14.91 12.50 -18.86
C GLU A 286 -15.16 12.73 -17.37
N TRP A 287 -14.17 13.29 -16.68
CA TRP A 287 -14.27 13.69 -15.28
C TRP A 287 -14.43 15.20 -15.19
N GLU A 288 -15.10 15.68 -14.14
CA GLU A 288 -15.16 17.13 -13.85
C GLU A 288 -13.73 17.71 -13.80
N GLU A 289 -13.50 18.80 -14.54
CA GLU A 289 -12.23 19.51 -14.52
C GLU A 289 -11.90 19.93 -13.08
N THR A 290 -10.83 19.39 -12.52
CA THR A 290 -10.20 20.04 -11.36
C THR A 290 -9.61 21.34 -11.86
N GLU A 291 -10.04 22.48 -11.31
CA GLU A 291 -9.33 23.74 -11.48
C GLU A 291 -7.85 23.45 -11.25
N GLU A 292 -7.06 23.45 -12.32
CA GLU A 292 -5.62 23.42 -12.17
C GLU A 292 -5.30 24.62 -11.28
N THR A 293 -4.54 24.42 -10.21
CA THR A 293 -3.95 25.53 -9.49
C THR A 293 -3.00 26.21 -10.46
N GLU A 294 -3.54 27.09 -11.32
CA GLU A 294 -2.78 28.02 -12.11
C GLU A 294 -1.90 28.75 -11.10
N THR A 295 -0.59 28.54 -11.16
CA THR A 295 0.36 29.49 -10.59
C THR A 295 -0.11 30.88 -11.00
N PRO A 296 -0.35 31.82 -10.07
CA PRO A 296 -1.12 33.02 -10.34
C PRO A 296 -0.49 33.76 -11.51
N ASN A 297 -1.13 33.63 -12.66
CA ASN A 297 -0.74 34.31 -13.86
C ASN A 297 -1.06 35.77 -13.56
N VAL A 298 -0.02 36.58 -13.32
CA VAL A 298 -0.17 38.02 -13.06
C VAL A 298 -0.83 38.61 -14.30
N GLN A 299 -2.17 38.67 -14.29
CA GLN A 299 -2.96 39.24 -15.36
C GLN A 299 -2.63 40.74 -15.39
N LYS A 300 -1.78 41.12 -16.36
CA LYS A 300 -1.41 42.51 -16.59
C LYS A 300 -2.68 43.34 -16.76
N ILE A 301 -2.81 44.37 -15.91
CA ILE A 301 -3.89 45.37 -15.84
C ILE A 301 -4.22 46.04 -17.19
N LEU A 302 -3.35 45.88 -18.20
CA LEU A 302 -3.48 46.39 -19.55
C LEU A 302 -4.67 45.82 -20.34
N LYS A 303 -5.26 44.68 -19.93
CA LYS A 303 -6.50 44.16 -20.56
C LYS A 303 -7.77 44.94 -20.16
N PHE A 304 -7.73 45.79 -19.13
CA PHE A 304 -8.90 46.58 -18.69
C PHE A 304 -9.19 47.83 -19.53
N PHE A 305 -8.30 48.25 -20.42
CA PHE A 305 -8.42 49.53 -21.15
C PHE A 305 -8.74 49.38 -22.66
N ALA A 306 -9.08 48.19 -23.15
CA ALA A 306 -9.52 48.02 -24.53
C ALA A 306 -10.99 48.47 -24.69
N LYS A 307 -11.22 49.49 -25.54
CA LYS A 307 -12.55 50.01 -25.90
C LYS A 307 -13.46 48.91 -26.46
N SER A 308 -14.66 48.79 -25.90
CA SER A 308 -15.72 47.90 -26.41
C SER A 308 -16.14 48.27 -27.85
N PRO A 309 -16.32 47.29 -28.76
CA PRO A 309 -17.10 47.49 -29.97
C PRO A 309 -18.60 47.38 -29.71
N ALA A 310 -19.37 48.08 -30.55
CA ALA A 310 -20.80 48.34 -30.44
C ALA A 310 -21.67 47.06 -30.43
N LYS A 311 -22.70 47.10 -29.57
CA LYS A 311 -23.73 46.07 -29.41
C LYS A 311 -24.56 45.90 -30.69
N SER A 312 -24.59 44.70 -31.26
CA SER A 312 -25.73 44.20 -32.03
C SER A 312 -26.71 43.54 -31.05
N SER A 313 -27.97 43.98 -31.08
CA SER A 313 -29.02 43.52 -30.19
C SER A 313 -29.59 42.17 -30.65
N ASN A 314 -29.01 41.07 -30.17
CA ASN A 314 -29.79 39.85 -29.97
C ASN A 314 -30.23 39.83 -28.50
N VAL A 315 -31.54 40.01 -28.27
CA VAL A 315 -32.14 39.88 -26.94
C VAL A 315 -32.15 38.39 -26.60
N HIS A 316 -31.02 37.88 -26.13
CA HIS A 316 -31.05 36.73 -25.24
C HIS A 316 -31.69 37.20 -23.94
N THR A 317 -32.98 36.92 -23.76
CA THR A 317 -33.60 37.02 -22.44
C THR A 317 -32.73 36.24 -21.47
N LYS A 318 -32.04 36.96 -20.56
CA LYS A 318 -31.27 36.31 -19.49
C LYS A 318 -32.21 35.35 -18.78
N LYS A 319 -31.91 34.04 -18.85
CA LYS A 319 -32.67 33.04 -18.11
C LYS A 319 -32.66 33.43 -16.63
N HIS A 320 -33.80 33.28 -15.97
CA HIS A 320 -33.93 33.63 -14.56
C HIS A 320 -32.90 32.81 -13.73
N PRO A 321 -32.25 33.41 -12.72
CA PRO A 321 -31.22 32.74 -11.90
C PRO A 321 -31.63 31.36 -11.41
N PHE A 322 -32.91 31.20 -11.03
CA PHE A 322 -33.51 29.92 -10.67
C PHE A 322 -33.15 28.77 -11.63
N PHE A 323 -33.25 28.99 -12.95
CA PHE A 323 -32.97 27.95 -13.95
C PHE A 323 -31.47 27.76 -14.19
N THR A 324 -30.70 28.84 -14.22
CA THR A 324 -29.26 28.77 -14.49
C THR A 324 -28.49 28.15 -13.33
N GLU A 325 -28.84 28.47 -12.09
CA GLU A 325 -28.20 27.91 -10.88
C GLU A 325 -28.51 26.44 -10.66
N ARG A 326 -29.61 25.93 -11.23
CA ARG A 326 -30.06 24.54 -11.09
C ARG A 326 -29.80 23.70 -12.35
N CYS A 327 -29.07 24.24 -13.31
CA CYS A 327 -28.77 23.59 -14.59
C CYS A 327 -30.03 23.10 -15.34
N LEU A 328 -31.13 23.87 -15.26
CA LEU A 328 -32.42 23.52 -15.87
C LEU A 328 -32.55 24.13 -17.28
N SER A 329 -32.96 23.30 -18.23
CA SER A 329 -33.22 23.68 -19.62
C SER A 329 -34.53 23.07 -20.11
N ASN A 330 -35.20 23.74 -21.06
CA ASN A 330 -36.37 23.18 -21.72
C ASN A 330 -35.92 22.05 -22.65
N ALA A 331 -36.55 20.88 -22.55
CA ALA A 331 -36.32 19.79 -23.48
C ALA A 331 -36.87 20.17 -24.87
N THR A 332 -35.98 20.25 -25.86
CA THR A 332 -36.35 20.52 -27.26
C THR A 332 -36.44 19.25 -28.10
N VAL A 333 -35.91 18.14 -27.59
CA VAL A 333 -35.97 16.79 -28.15
C VAL A 333 -36.03 15.82 -26.97
N LEU A 334 -36.80 14.73 -27.12
CA LEU A 334 -36.95 13.66 -26.13
C LEU A 334 -35.97 12.52 -26.37
#